data_AF-A0A2G2BMA2-F1
#
_entry.id   AF-A0A2G2BMA2-F1
#
_cell.length_a   1.000
_cell.length_b   1.000
_cell.length_c   1.000
_cell.angle_alpha   90.00
_cell.angle_beta   90.00
_cell.angle_gamma   90.00
#
_symmetry.space_group_name_H-M   'P 1'
#
loop_
_entity.id
_entity.type
_entity.pdbx_description
1 polymer ?
#
loop_
_entity_poly.entity_id
_entity_poly.type
_entity_poly.pdbx_seq_one_letter_code
_entity_poly.pdbx_strand_id
1 'polypeptide(L)'
;MSNNTEITPLTEQLENKASTKRRSAAKKLRKLKAIEAGPALLSALKQELKDKRTWETQYQMIMALGESEYTDSLDFLTELAEQVFEATMVYVALGDAITRLTYSATNSIHGVTRFIGKDNNSLFIDGLIRAIAMLKLTPEEKDIHKIISYGSSPDTSDNNRTWIASAAAGWQGNEVECFLNNCIASDNQQTKKAAEAALNNKYLKWSIL
;
A
#
# COMPACT_ATOMS: atom_id res chain seq x y z
N MET A 1 20.94 15.02 -13.15
CA MET A 1 22.07 15.19 -12.21
C MET A 1 21.71 15.97 -10.94
N SER A 2 20.49 16.50 -10.78
CA SER A 2 20.14 17.39 -9.66
C SER A 2 19.61 16.69 -8.38
N ASN A 3 19.12 15.44 -8.46
CA ASN A 3 18.52 14.76 -7.31
C ASN A 3 19.55 14.12 -6.37
N ASN A 4 20.70 13.69 -6.88
CA ASN A 4 21.67 12.92 -6.11
C ASN A 4 22.30 13.75 -4.97
N THR A 5 22.41 15.07 -5.16
CA THR A 5 22.91 16.01 -4.14
C THR A 5 21.96 16.17 -2.96
N GLU A 6 20.66 15.93 -3.15
CA GLU A 6 19.67 15.99 -2.07
C GLU A 6 19.46 14.64 -1.38
N ILE A 7 19.70 13.53 -2.08
CA ILE A 7 19.42 12.18 -1.56
C ILE A 7 20.49 11.72 -0.58
N THR A 8 21.78 11.94 -0.85
CA THR A 8 22.86 11.51 0.05
C THR A 8 22.69 12.06 1.49
N PRO A 9 22.49 13.38 1.72
CA PRO A 9 22.27 13.89 3.07
C PRO A 9 21.03 13.32 3.75
N LEU A 10 19.99 12.96 2.98
CA LEU A 10 18.79 12.32 3.52
C LEU A 10 19.06 10.87 3.92
N THR A 11 19.84 10.13 3.13
CA THR A 11 20.25 8.76 3.49
C THR A 11 21.11 8.75 4.76
N GLU A 12 22.06 9.68 4.92
CA GLU A 12 22.82 9.85 6.16
C GLU A 12 21.91 10.20 7.35
N GLN A 13 20.90 11.04 7.13
CA GLN A 13 19.95 11.43 8.17
C GLN A 13 19.07 10.26 8.65
N LEU A 14 18.95 9.16 7.90
CA LEU A 14 18.28 7.94 8.37
C LEU A 14 19.02 7.29 9.55
N GLU A 15 20.29 7.59 9.78
CA GLU A 15 21.08 7.08 10.90
C GLU A 15 21.09 8.02 12.12
N ASN A 16 20.37 9.15 12.04
CA ASN A 16 20.37 10.14 13.10
C ASN A 16 19.84 9.55 14.42
N LYS A 17 20.44 9.93 15.56
CA LYS A 17 20.01 9.49 16.89
C LYS A 17 18.54 9.81 17.19
N ALA A 18 18.02 10.93 16.68
CA ALA A 18 16.63 11.34 16.89
C ALA A 18 15.68 10.71 15.86
N SER A 19 14.69 9.93 16.33
CA SER A 19 13.68 9.29 15.48
C SER A 19 12.90 10.30 14.64
N THR A 20 12.65 11.51 15.15
CA THR A 20 11.98 12.58 14.40
C THR A 20 12.76 13.03 13.16
N LYS A 21 14.10 13.02 13.22
CA LYS A 21 14.97 13.34 12.07
C LYS A 21 14.95 12.22 11.04
N ARG A 22 15.04 10.96 11.50
CA ARG A 22 14.92 9.77 10.63
C ARG A 22 13.59 9.74 9.89
N ARG A 23 12.48 9.98 10.61
CA ARG A 23 11.14 10.10 10.04
C ARG A 23 11.04 11.20 8.99
N SER A 24 11.65 12.36 9.26
CA SER A 24 11.66 13.48 8.31
C SER A 24 12.41 13.11 7.03
N ALA A 25 13.57 12.45 7.15
CA ALA A 25 14.34 11.95 6.01
C ALA A 25 13.54 10.93 5.19
N ALA A 26 12.98 9.90 5.82
CA ALA A 26 12.13 8.90 5.15
C ALA A 26 10.96 9.54 4.40
N LYS A 27 10.26 10.50 5.01
CA LYS A 27 9.16 11.23 4.35
C LYS A 27 9.61 12.03 3.13
N LYS A 28 10.81 12.62 3.16
CA LYS A 28 11.38 13.35 2.00
C LYS A 28 11.82 12.39 0.90
N LEU A 29 12.52 11.31 1.25
CA LEU A 29 12.93 10.26 0.31
C LEU A 29 11.72 9.64 -0.41
N ARG A 30 10.64 9.36 0.33
CA ARG A 30 9.36 8.91 -0.24
C ARG A 30 8.81 9.88 -1.28
N LYS A 31 8.79 11.19 -0.98
CA LYS A 31 8.30 12.22 -1.91
C LYS A 31 9.15 12.32 -3.16
N LEU A 32 10.46 12.13 -3.02
CA LEU A 32 11.42 12.14 -4.13
C LEU A 32 11.39 10.85 -4.95
N LYS A 33 10.76 9.78 -4.45
CA LYS A 33 10.83 8.43 -5.03
C LYS A 33 12.28 8.01 -5.28
N ALA A 34 13.13 8.22 -4.27
CA ALA A 34 14.57 8.04 -4.37
C ALA A 34 14.93 6.54 -4.48
N ILE A 35 15.12 6.04 -5.71
CA ILE A 35 15.41 4.63 -5.99
C ILE A 35 16.72 4.19 -5.34
N GLU A 36 17.75 5.04 -5.42
CA GLU A 36 19.08 4.78 -4.86
C GLU A 36 19.09 4.72 -3.31
N ALA A 37 18.04 5.20 -2.64
CA ALA A 37 17.93 5.18 -1.19
C ALA A 37 17.45 3.82 -0.64
N GLY A 38 17.03 2.89 -1.49
CA GLY A 38 16.49 1.59 -1.12
C GLY A 38 17.32 0.82 -0.08
N PRO A 39 18.61 0.55 -0.34
CA PRO A 39 19.47 -0.16 0.62
C PRO A 39 19.58 0.55 1.98
N ALA A 40 19.72 1.87 1.98
CA ALA A 40 19.82 2.68 3.21
C ALA A 40 18.50 2.66 4.00
N LEU A 41 17.36 2.75 3.31
CA LEU A 41 16.03 2.66 3.92
C LEU A 41 15.78 1.28 4.55
N LEU A 42 16.19 0.20 3.88
CA LEU A 42 16.05 -1.16 4.41
C LEU A 42 16.91 -1.36 5.66
N SER A 43 18.16 -0.92 5.62
CA SER A 43 19.06 -0.94 6.78
C SER A 43 18.49 -0.15 7.96
N ALA A 44 18.01 1.06 7.70
CA ALA A 44 17.42 1.92 8.74
C ALA A 44 16.14 1.31 9.32
N LEU A 45 15.25 0.75 8.49
CA LEU A 45 14.02 0.08 8.96
C LEU A 45 14.33 -1.09 9.89
N LYS A 46 15.29 -1.95 9.53
CA LYS A 46 15.73 -3.07 10.37
C LYS A 46 16.20 -2.62 11.76
N GLN A 47 16.83 -1.45 11.85
CA GLN A 47 17.21 -0.87 13.14
C GLN A 47 16.02 -0.24 13.87
N GLU A 48 15.14 0.47 13.15
CA GLU A 48 13.98 1.14 13.72
C GLU A 48 12.99 0.17 14.38
N LEU A 49 12.84 -1.03 13.81
CA LEU A 49 11.95 -2.08 14.34
C LEU A 49 12.32 -2.58 15.73
N LYS A 50 13.54 -2.29 16.21
CA LYS A 50 13.96 -2.61 17.59
C LYS A 50 13.26 -1.75 18.63
N ASP A 51 12.71 -0.59 18.26
CA ASP A 51 11.95 0.28 19.14
C ASP A 51 10.49 0.36 18.68
N LYS A 52 9.61 -0.41 19.33
CA LYS A 52 8.17 -0.44 18.99
C LYS A 52 7.46 0.91 19.14
N ARG A 53 8.04 1.85 19.90
CA ARG A 53 7.41 3.16 20.17
C ARG A 53 7.52 4.12 18.98
N THR A 54 8.36 3.82 17.99
CA THR A 54 8.62 4.70 16.85
C THR A 54 7.85 4.29 15.60
N TRP A 55 6.61 3.82 15.78
CA TRP A 55 5.78 3.29 14.70
C TRP A 55 5.57 4.29 13.55
N GLU A 56 5.47 5.61 13.81
CA GLU A 56 5.35 6.59 12.72
C GLU A 56 6.60 6.64 11.85
N THR A 57 7.77 6.40 12.45
CA THR A 57 9.05 6.34 11.74
C THR A 57 9.13 5.06 10.92
N GLN A 58 8.76 3.92 11.51
CA GLN A 58 8.66 2.63 10.80
C GLN A 58 7.70 2.75 9.60
N TYR A 59 6.52 3.31 9.81
CA TYR A 59 5.54 3.60 8.75
C TYR A 59 6.16 4.42 7.61
N GLN A 60 6.82 5.55 7.91
CA GLN A 60 7.40 6.38 6.85
C GLN A 60 8.55 5.68 6.12
N MET A 61 9.35 4.86 6.81
CA MET A 61 10.44 4.08 6.19
C MET A 61 9.88 2.99 5.27
N ILE A 62 8.85 2.26 5.68
CA ILE A 62 8.20 1.23 4.86
C ILE A 62 7.57 1.87 3.61
N MET A 63 6.83 2.98 3.78
CA MET A 63 6.25 3.69 2.64
C MET A 63 7.32 4.26 1.70
N ALA A 64 8.46 4.71 2.23
CA ALA A 64 9.59 5.16 1.42
C ALA A 64 10.25 4.01 0.65
N LEU A 65 10.40 2.82 1.27
CA LEU A 65 10.88 1.62 0.59
C LEU A 65 9.99 1.25 -0.61
N GLY A 66 8.67 1.25 -0.41
CA GLY A 66 7.72 0.98 -1.49
C GLY A 66 7.85 1.92 -2.69
N GLU A 67 8.13 3.21 -2.45
CA GLU A 67 8.34 4.22 -3.51
C GLU A 67 9.76 4.24 -4.08
N SER A 68 10.72 3.55 -3.44
CA SER A 68 12.10 3.41 -3.93
C SER A 68 12.28 2.26 -4.92
N GLU A 69 11.25 1.44 -5.12
CA GLU A 69 11.31 0.26 -6.02
C GLU A 69 12.43 -0.74 -5.66
N TYR A 70 12.90 -0.74 -4.41
CA TYR A 70 13.96 -1.63 -3.95
C TYR A 70 13.44 -3.05 -3.65
N THR A 71 13.33 -3.86 -4.71
CA THR A 71 12.69 -5.18 -4.70
C THR A 71 13.39 -6.21 -3.82
N ASP A 72 14.69 -6.07 -3.55
CA ASP A 72 15.45 -6.91 -2.60
C ASP A 72 14.86 -6.88 -1.17
N SER A 73 14.01 -5.90 -0.85
CA SER A 73 13.33 -5.81 0.44
C SER A 73 12.04 -6.65 0.54
N LEU A 74 11.55 -7.25 -0.55
CA LEU A 74 10.26 -7.95 -0.60
C LEU A 74 10.12 -9.08 0.41
N ASP A 75 11.10 -9.98 0.47
CA ASP A 75 11.06 -11.12 1.38
C ASP A 75 11.01 -10.64 2.83
N PHE A 76 11.87 -9.69 3.18
CA PHE A 76 11.90 -9.08 4.50
C PHE A 76 10.57 -8.42 4.88
N LEU A 77 9.95 -7.66 3.97
CA LEU A 77 8.67 -6.99 4.26
C LEU A 77 7.51 -7.99 4.37
N THR A 78 7.56 -9.08 3.59
CA THR A 78 6.57 -10.15 3.66
C THR A 78 6.65 -10.88 5.00
N GLU A 79 7.84 -11.29 5.42
CA GLU A 79 8.06 -11.87 6.76
C GLU A 79 7.67 -10.89 7.88
N LEU A 80 7.94 -9.60 7.69
CA LEU A 80 7.58 -8.57 8.66
C LEU A 80 6.05 -8.42 8.81
N ALA A 81 5.27 -8.62 7.73
CA ALA A 81 3.81 -8.55 7.77
C ALA A 81 3.15 -9.66 8.59
N GLU A 82 3.85 -10.76 8.84
CA GLU A 82 3.39 -11.85 9.70
C GLU A 82 3.54 -11.54 11.20
N GLN A 83 4.25 -10.47 11.56
CA GLN A 83 4.46 -10.07 12.95
C GLN A 83 3.25 -9.33 13.53
N VAL A 84 3.18 -9.30 14.86
CA VAL A 84 2.15 -8.56 15.61
C VAL A 84 2.64 -7.14 15.91
N PHE A 85 1.91 -6.14 15.41
CA PHE A 85 2.13 -4.73 15.70
C PHE A 85 1.00 -4.15 16.54
N GLU A 86 1.34 -3.46 17.63
CA GLU A 86 0.38 -2.66 18.41
C GLU A 86 -0.12 -1.45 17.59
N ALA A 87 0.78 -0.82 16.84
CA ALA A 87 0.47 0.28 15.95
C ALA A 87 -0.03 -0.25 14.60
N THR A 88 -1.35 -0.26 14.43
CA THR A 88 -2.02 -0.94 13.32
C THR A 88 -1.75 -0.31 11.94
N MET A 89 -1.36 0.97 11.88
CA MET A 89 -1.00 1.66 10.63
C MET A 89 0.25 1.08 9.95
N VAL A 90 1.10 0.36 10.69
CA VAL A 90 2.26 -0.34 10.09
C VAL A 90 1.79 -1.39 9.09
N TYR A 91 0.68 -2.09 9.35
CA TYR A 91 0.10 -3.04 8.40
C TYR A 91 -0.28 -2.39 7.07
N VAL A 92 -0.89 -1.19 7.12
CA VAL A 92 -1.24 -0.44 5.89
C VAL A 92 0.01 -0.14 5.08
N ALA A 93 1.09 0.30 5.73
CA ALA A 93 2.34 0.58 5.03
C ALA A 93 2.97 -0.68 4.43
N LEU A 94 2.96 -1.80 5.16
CA LEU A 94 3.47 -3.07 4.66
C LEU A 94 2.70 -3.53 3.43
N GLY A 95 1.37 -3.45 3.46
CA GLY A 95 0.54 -3.81 2.31
C GLY A 95 0.85 -2.92 1.11
N ASP A 96 0.88 -1.61 1.28
CA ASP A 96 1.15 -0.68 0.18
C ASP A 96 2.55 -0.91 -0.43
N ALA A 97 3.57 -1.07 0.40
CA ALA A 97 4.94 -1.30 -0.05
C ALA A 97 5.11 -2.65 -0.76
N ILE A 98 4.56 -3.75 -0.21
CA ILE A 98 4.63 -5.08 -0.83
C ILE A 98 3.96 -5.07 -2.20
N THR A 99 2.80 -4.43 -2.36
CA THR A 99 2.14 -4.32 -3.66
C THR A 99 2.99 -3.57 -4.67
N ARG A 100 3.55 -2.40 -4.30
CA ARG A 100 4.42 -1.60 -5.20
C ARG A 100 5.62 -2.38 -5.66
N LEU A 101 6.32 -3.02 -4.71
CA LEU A 101 7.54 -3.75 -5.00
C LEU A 101 7.26 -5.02 -5.80
N THR A 102 6.17 -5.75 -5.51
CA THR A 102 5.77 -6.91 -6.31
C THR A 102 5.46 -6.52 -7.74
N TYR A 103 4.75 -5.40 -7.93
CA TYR A 103 4.45 -4.87 -9.25
C TYR A 103 5.71 -4.38 -9.97
N SER A 104 6.61 -3.66 -9.30
CA SER A 104 7.90 -3.24 -9.89
C SER A 104 8.75 -4.44 -10.32
N ALA A 105 8.77 -5.52 -9.53
CA ALA A 105 9.53 -6.73 -9.83
C ALA A 105 8.96 -7.56 -10.98
N THR A 106 7.63 -7.64 -11.10
CA THR A 106 6.97 -8.65 -11.96
C THR A 106 6.02 -8.06 -13.00
N ASN A 107 5.76 -6.75 -12.96
CA ASN A 107 4.71 -6.08 -13.71
C ASN A 107 3.32 -6.73 -13.55
N SER A 108 3.08 -7.38 -12.40
CA SER A 108 1.87 -8.10 -12.06
C SER A 108 1.57 -8.00 -10.56
N ILE A 109 0.30 -8.15 -10.20
CA ILE A 109 -0.14 -8.24 -8.80
C ILE A 109 -0.50 -9.67 -8.39
N HIS A 110 -0.26 -10.67 -9.23
CA HIS A 110 -0.66 -12.05 -8.93
C HIS A 110 -0.06 -12.56 -7.61
N GLY A 111 1.20 -12.23 -7.34
CA GLY A 111 1.86 -12.54 -6.06
C GLY A 111 1.26 -11.82 -4.84
N VAL A 112 0.52 -10.73 -5.06
CA VAL A 112 -0.17 -9.97 -4.02
C VAL A 112 -1.52 -10.60 -3.67
N THR A 113 -2.27 -11.08 -4.68
CA THR A 113 -3.64 -11.56 -4.45
C THR A 113 -3.71 -12.76 -3.52
N ARG A 114 -2.62 -13.52 -3.34
CA ARG A 114 -2.52 -14.59 -2.32
C ARG A 114 -2.79 -14.09 -0.89
N PHE A 115 -2.49 -12.84 -0.59
CA PHE A 115 -2.69 -12.25 0.73
C PHE A 115 -4.11 -11.69 0.95
N ILE A 116 -4.90 -11.53 -0.12
CA ILE A 116 -6.26 -11.00 -0.02
C ILE A 116 -7.19 -12.14 0.37
N GLY A 117 -7.58 -12.15 1.65
CA GLY A 117 -8.44 -13.16 2.25
C GLY A 117 -8.68 -12.92 3.73
N LYS A 118 -9.71 -13.56 4.28
CA LYS A 118 -10.19 -13.35 5.66
C LYS A 118 -9.16 -13.66 6.76
N ASP A 119 -8.15 -14.49 6.46
CA ASP A 119 -7.16 -14.93 7.44
C ASP A 119 -6.05 -13.89 7.67
N ASN A 120 -6.00 -12.85 6.84
CA ASN A 120 -5.04 -11.75 6.96
C ASN A 120 -5.63 -10.52 7.65
N ASN A 121 -4.75 -9.71 8.24
CA ASN A 121 -5.13 -8.47 8.90
C ASN A 121 -5.83 -7.52 7.90
N SER A 122 -7.02 -7.01 8.27
CA SER A 122 -7.83 -6.17 7.36
C SER A 122 -7.14 -4.85 6.97
N LEU A 123 -6.26 -4.31 7.82
CA LEU A 123 -5.46 -3.10 7.53
C LEU A 123 -4.24 -3.41 6.66
N PHE A 124 -3.71 -4.64 6.72
CA PHE A 124 -2.72 -5.09 5.75
C PHE A 124 -3.34 -5.16 4.35
N ILE A 125 -4.52 -5.77 4.26
CA ILE A 125 -5.30 -5.86 3.02
C ILE A 125 -5.70 -4.47 2.51
N ASP A 126 -6.06 -3.53 3.40
CA ASP A 126 -6.26 -2.12 3.03
C ASP A 126 -5.05 -1.56 2.29
N GLY A 127 -3.85 -1.73 2.83
CA GLY A 127 -2.60 -1.31 2.20
C GLY A 127 -2.40 -1.92 0.82
N LEU A 128 -2.63 -3.23 0.69
CA LEU A 128 -2.50 -3.95 -0.57
C LEU A 128 -3.38 -3.33 -1.67
N ILE A 129 -4.68 -3.16 -1.37
CA ILE A 129 -5.70 -2.71 -2.33
C ILE A 129 -5.59 -1.20 -2.58
N ARG A 130 -5.24 -0.42 -1.55
CA ARG A 130 -4.95 1.01 -1.68
C ARG A 130 -3.84 1.25 -2.70
N ALA A 131 -2.75 0.48 -2.66
CA ALA A 131 -1.68 0.60 -3.65
C ALA A 131 -2.18 0.28 -5.07
N ILE A 132 -2.98 -0.77 -5.23
CA ILE A 132 -3.61 -1.13 -6.53
C ILE A 132 -4.43 0.06 -7.06
N ALA A 133 -5.26 0.68 -6.22
CA ALA A 133 -6.08 1.83 -6.60
C ALA A 133 -5.24 3.08 -6.93
N MET A 134 -4.24 3.39 -6.12
CA MET A 134 -3.39 4.56 -6.29
C MET A 134 -2.52 4.50 -7.54
N LEU A 135 -1.99 3.31 -7.83
CA LEU A 135 -1.22 3.03 -9.04
C LEU A 135 -2.10 2.81 -10.28
N LYS A 136 -3.43 2.73 -10.09
CA LYS A 136 -4.42 2.48 -11.15
C LYS A 136 -4.13 1.20 -11.91
N LEU A 137 -3.76 0.15 -11.18
CA LEU A 137 -3.41 -1.13 -11.79
C LEU A 137 -4.68 -1.82 -12.28
N THR A 138 -4.60 -2.44 -13.46
CA THR A 138 -5.62 -3.34 -14.00
C THR A 138 -5.08 -4.77 -13.94
N PRO A 139 -5.46 -5.58 -12.94
CA PRO A 139 -5.05 -6.96 -12.84
C PRO A 139 -5.64 -7.84 -13.93
N GLU A 140 -5.15 -9.09 -14.01
CA GLU A 140 -5.78 -10.13 -14.82
C GLU A 140 -7.16 -10.51 -14.25
N GLU A 141 -8.04 -11.04 -15.10
CA GLU A 141 -9.42 -11.41 -14.74
C GLU A 141 -9.49 -12.31 -13.49
N LYS A 142 -8.61 -13.32 -13.39
CA LYS A 142 -8.53 -14.20 -12.21
C LYS A 142 -8.25 -13.45 -10.90
N ASP A 143 -7.44 -12.39 -10.97
CA ASP A 143 -7.02 -11.60 -9.83
C ASP A 143 -8.12 -10.59 -9.46
N ILE A 144 -8.78 -10.00 -10.46
CA ILE A 144 -9.99 -9.18 -10.28
C ILE A 144 -11.07 -9.99 -9.56
N HIS A 145 -11.37 -11.19 -10.07
CA HIS A 145 -12.37 -12.09 -9.49
C HIS A 145 -12.10 -12.38 -8.01
N LYS A 146 -10.83 -12.66 -7.66
CA LYS A 146 -10.43 -12.92 -6.28
C LYS A 146 -10.64 -11.70 -5.38
N ILE A 147 -10.27 -10.50 -5.85
CA ILE A 147 -10.44 -9.26 -5.08
C ILE A 147 -11.92 -8.93 -4.89
N ILE A 148 -12.74 -9.06 -5.94
CA ILE A 148 -14.19 -8.81 -5.88
C ILE A 148 -14.89 -9.82 -4.98
N SER A 149 -14.50 -11.10 -5.05
CA SER A 149 -15.05 -12.15 -4.18
C SER A 149 -14.81 -11.83 -2.70
N TYR A 150 -13.59 -11.37 -2.37
CA TYR A 150 -13.29 -10.87 -1.03
C TYR A 150 -14.14 -9.62 -0.70
N GLY A 151 -14.19 -8.62 -1.57
CA GLY A 151 -14.98 -7.39 -1.36
C GLY A 151 -16.49 -7.61 -1.18
N SER A 152 -17.02 -8.66 -1.80
CA SER A 152 -18.45 -9.00 -1.74
C SER A 152 -18.82 -9.76 -0.46
N SER A 153 -17.84 -10.34 0.24
CA SER A 153 -18.07 -11.07 1.49
C SER A 153 -18.65 -10.17 2.59
N PRO A 154 -19.70 -10.59 3.32
CA PRO A 154 -20.32 -9.79 4.40
C PRO A 154 -19.33 -9.27 5.44
N ASP A 155 -18.30 -10.07 5.77
CA ASP A 155 -17.32 -9.75 6.82
C ASP A 155 -16.24 -8.74 6.38
N THR A 156 -16.22 -8.37 5.10
CA THR A 156 -15.23 -7.43 4.58
C THR A 156 -15.53 -6.02 5.04
N SER A 157 -14.55 -5.39 5.68
CA SER A 157 -14.66 -4.02 6.20
C SER A 157 -15.03 -3.03 5.10
N ASP A 158 -15.86 -2.04 5.46
CA ASP A 158 -16.26 -0.96 4.56
C ASP A 158 -15.08 -0.24 3.89
N ASN A 159 -13.99 -0.07 4.64
CA ASN A 159 -12.80 0.58 4.14
C ASN A 159 -12.13 -0.25 3.04
N ASN A 160 -12.04 -1.58 3.21
CA ASN A 160 -11.55 -2.47 2.16
C ASN A 160 -12.49 -2.47 0.95
N ARG A 161 -13.81 -2.50 1.16
CA ARG A 161 -14.80 -2.36 0.06
C ARG A 161 -14.63 -1.05 -0.69
N THR A 162 -14.38 0.05 0.01
CA THR A 162 -14.13 1.38 -0.58
C THR A 162 -12.88 1.39 -1.46
N TRP A 163 -11.79 0.76 -1.02
CA TRP A 163 -10.57 0.66 -1.83
C TRP A 163 -10.74 -0.26 -3.04
N ILE A 164 -11.49 -1.35 -2.92
CA ILE A 164 -11.79 -2.22 -4.07
C ILE A 164 -12.62 -1.45 -5.10
N ALA A 165 -13.69 -0.76 -4.66
CA ALA A 165 -14.48 0.09 -5.54
C ALA A 165 -13.62 1.19 -6.20
N SER A 166 -12.68 1.77 -5.45
CA SER A 166 -11.75 2.77 -6.00
C SER A 166 -10.78 2.18 -7.03
N ALA A 167 -10.28 0.97 -6.81
CA ALA A 167 -9.37 0.27 -7.73
C ALA A 167 -10.09 -0.16 -9.03
N ALA A 168 -11.36 -0.52 -8.92
CA ALA A 168 -12.20 -0.99 -10.02
C ALA A 168 -12.50 0.04 -11.10
N ALA A 169 -12.10 1.30 -10.94
CA ALA A 169 -12.34 2.37 -11.93
C ALA A 169 -11.68 2.14 -13.30
N GLY A 170 -10.74 1.19 -13.42
CA GLY A 170 -10.16 0.76 -14.70
C GLY A 170 -10.38 -0.72 -15.00
N TRP A 171 -11.24 -1.41 -14.25
CA TRP A 171 -11.52 -2.83 -14.41
C TRP A 171 -12.77 -3.02 -15.28
N GLN A 172 -12.89 -4.18 -15.91
CA GLN A 172 -13.96 -4.49 -16.86
C GLN A 172 -14.61 -5.84 -16.51
N GLY A 173 -15.86 -6.02 -16.91
CA GLY A 173 -16.59 -7.27 -16.78
C GLY A 173 -17.81 -7.18 -15.87
N ASN A 174 -18.77 -8.09 -16.09
CA ASN A 174 -20.06 -8.08 -15.41
C ASN A 174 -19.93 -8.19 -13.88
N GLU A 175 -18.95 -8.96 -13.39
CA GLU A 175 -18.72 -9.07 -11.94
C GLU A 175 -18.29 -7.75 -11.30
N VAL A 176 -17.50 -6.94 -12.01
CA VAL A 176 -17.08 -5.60 -11.57
C VAL A 176 -18.31 -4.70 -11.48
N GLU A 177 -19.14 -4.67 -12.54
CA GLU A 177 -20.35 -3.85 -12.56
C GLU A 177 -21.34 -4.25 -11.46
N CYS A 178 -21.57 -5.56 -11.26
CA CYS A 178 -22.43 -6.05 -10.18
C CYS A 178 -21.89 -5.65 -8.80
N PHE A 179 -20.59 -5.80 -8.56
CA PHE A 179 -19.96 -5.38 -7.31
C PHE A 179 -20.12 -3.88 -7.07
N LEU A 180 -19.85 -3.03 -8.07
CA LEU A 180 -19.98 -1.59 -7.95
C LEU A 180 -21.42 -1.13 -7.69
N ASN A 181 -22.40 -1.75 -8.36
CA ASN A 181 -23.81 -1.47 -8.09
C ASN A 181 -24.22 -1.86 -6.67
N ASN A 182 -23.72 -2.98 -6.15
CA ASN A 182 -23.91 -3.35 -4.74
C ASN A 182 -23.25 -2.34 -3.78
N CYS A 183 -22.08 -1.81 -4.14
CA CYS A 183 -21.42 -0.75 -3.37
C CYS A 183 -22.21 0.57 -3.36
N ILE A 184 -22.95 0.91 -4.42
CA ILE A 184 -23.84 2.09 -4.44
C ILE A 184 -24.99 1.96 -3.43
N ALA A 185 -25.48 0.73 -3.24
CA ALA A 185 -26.53 0.43 -2.27
C ALA A 185 -26.04 0.37 -0.81
N SER A 186 -24.74 0.50 -0.57
CA SER A 186 -24.16 0.53 0.78
C SER A 186 -24.50 1.83 1.51
N ASP A 187 -24.71 1.74 2.83
CA ASP A 187 -24.88 2.89 3.72
C ASP A 187 -23.57 3.71 3.88
N ASN A 188 -22.42 3.14 3.50
CA ASN A 188 -21.13 3.82 3.58
C ASN A 188 -20.97 4.83 2.42
N GLN A 189 -21.00 6.12 2.78
CA GLN A 189 -20.90 7.22 1.80
C GLN A 189 -19.60 7.20 0.99
N GLN A 190 -18.47 6.75 1.56
CA GLN A 190 -17.21 6.68 0.84
C GLN A 190 -17.22 5.54 -0.17
N THR A 191 -17.74 4.37 0.21
CA THR A 191 -17.94 3.23 -0.69
C THR A 191 -18.84 3.60 -1.86
N LYS A 192 -19.98 4.22 -1.59
CA LYS A 192 -20.90 4.70 -2.62
C LYS A 192 -20.22 5.67 -3.58
N LYS A 193 -19.55 6.70 -3.06
CA LYS A 193 -18.83 7.70 -3.85
C LYS A 193 -17.74 7.06 -4.72
N ALA A 194 -16.99 6.11 -4.17
CA ALA A 194 -15.96 5.37 -4.90
C ALA A 194 -16.57 4.59 -6.07
N ALA A 195 -17.69 3.89 -5.82
CA ALA A 195 -18.36 3.07 -6.82
C ALA A 195 -19.01 3.90 -7.94
N GLU A 196 -19.68 5.00 -7.60
CA GLU A 196 -20.23 5.94 -8.58
C GLU A 196 -19.13 6.48 -9.51
N ALA A 197 -17.96 6.83 -8.95
CA ALA A 197 -16.83 7.28 -9.75
C ALA A 197 -16.28 6.16 -10.64
N ALA A 198 -16.15 4.95 -10.10
CA ALA A 198 -15.61 3.79 -10.83
C ALA A 198 -16.50 3.37 -12.01
N LEU A 199 -17.83 3.37 -11.86
CA LEU A 199 -18.77 3.12 -12.98
C LEU A 199 -18.66 4.15 -14.11
N ASN A 200 -18.12 5.34 -13.80
CA ASN A 200 -17.82 6.38 -14.79
C ASN A 200 -16.36 6.35 -15.26
N ASN A 201 -15.61 5.28 -14.97
CA ASN A 201 -14.18 5.11 -15.24
C ASN A 201 -13.31 6.24 -14.64
N LYS A 202 -13.70 6.79 -13.49
CA LYS A 202 -13.01 7.92 -12.83
C LYS A 202 -12.32 7.48 -11.54
N TYR A 203 -11.02 7.73 -11.48
CA TYR A 203 -10.24 7.60 -10.25
C TYR A 203 -10.38 8.86 -9.38
N LEU A 204 -10.84 8.69 -8.16
CA LEU A 204 -10.91 9.77 -7.17
C LEU A 204 -9.52 10.07 -6.58
N LYS A 205 -9.33 11.34 -6.21
CA LYS A 205 -8.18 11.74 -5.38
C LYS A 205 -8.55 11.54 -3.91
N TRP A 206 -7.90 10.58 -3.27
CA TRP A 206 -8.08 10.29 -1.85
C TRP A 206 -7.06 11.04 -1.00
N SER A 207 -7.50 11.57 0.15
CA SER A 207 -6.58 12.07 1.18
C SER A 207 -6.00 10.87 1.91
N ILE A 208 -4.69 10.66 1.80
CA ILE A 208 -3.97 9.55 2.43
C ILE A 208 -3.11 10.17 3.53
N LEU A 209 -3.73 10.42 4.67
CA LEU A 209 -3.06 10.83 5.89
C LEU A 209 -3.56 9.95 7.02
#